data_AF-M3AZU4-F1
#
_entry.id   AF-M3AZU4-F1
#
_cell.length_a   1.000
_cell.length_b   1.000
_cell.length_c   1.000
_cell.angle_alpha   90.00
_cell.angle_beta   90.00
_cell.angle_gamma   90.00
#
_symmetry.space_group_name_H-M   'P 1'
#
loop_
_entity.id
_entity.type
_entity.pdbx_description
1 polymer ?
#
loop_
_entity_poly.entity_id
_entity_poly.type
_entity_poly.pdbx_seq_one_letter_code
_entity_poly.pdbx_strand_id
1 'polypeptide(L)' 'MVEIRDRAGLRMATVDFGGVRREACLAYTPDAGVGTYVVVHVGFAITTVDEAEAERTLEVLRAMADAVEGELGEPLPRSG' A
#
# COMPACT_ATOMS: atom_id res chain seq x y z
N MET A 1 -6.47 -1.91 2.77
CA MET A 1 -7.90 -1.58 2.50
C MET A 1 -7.95 -0.32 1.65
N VAL A 2 -8.76 -0.30 0.60
CA VAL A 2 -8.87 0.81 -0.36
C VAL A 2 -10.27 1.42 -0.27
N GLU A 3 -10.43 2.75 -0.26
CA GLU A 3 -11.74 3.44 -0.27
C GLU A 3 -11.82 4.39 -1.46
N ILE A 4 -12.87 4.35 -2.31
CA ILE A 4 -12.92 5.06 -3.61
C ILE A 4 -13.73 6.37 -3.54
N ARG A 5 -13.24 7.43 -4.20
CA ARG A 5 -13.89 8.75 -4.36
C ARG A 5 -13.68 9.32 -5.77
N ASP A 6 -14.61 10.10 -6.30
CA ASP A 6 -14.45 10.82 -7.58
C ASP A 6 -13.99 12.27 -7.32
N ARG A 7 -12.93 12.73 -7.99
CA ARG A 7 -12.49 14.13 -7.94
C ARG A 7 -12.13 14.59 -9.35
N ALA A 8 -12.88 15.56 -9.89
CA ALA A 8 -12.68 16.12 -11.22
C ALA A 8 -12.69 15.08 -12.38
N GLY A 9 -13.49 14.00 -12.26
CA GLY A 9 -13.60 12.95 -13.27
C GLY A 9 -12.49 11.88 -13.21
N LEU A 10 -11.58 12.01 -12.24
CA LEU A 10 -10.58 10.99 -11.93
C LEU A 10 -11.05 10.16 -10.74
N ARG A 11 -10.98 8.84 -10.90
CA ARG A 11 -11.24 7.89 -9.83
C ARG A 11 -10.05 7.89 -8.87
N MET A 12 -10.28 8.34 -7.65
CA MET A 12 -9.30 8.39 -6.57
C MET A 12 -9.61 7.31 -5.55
N ALA A 13 -8.61 6.88 -4.80
CA ALA A 13 -8.82 6.04 -3.64
C ALA A 13 -7.88 6.35 -2.48
N THR A 14 -8.35 6.14 -1.26
CA THR A 14 -7.53 6.12 -0.05
C THR A 14 -6.88 4.76 0.06
N VAL A 15 -5.56 4.71 0.07
CA VAL A 15 -4.74 3.49 0.17
C VAL A 15 -4.06 3.47 1.54
N ASP A 16 -4.08 2.31 2.19
CA ASP A 16 -3.46 2.07 3.50
C ASP A 16 -2.09 1.40 3.34
N PHE A 17 -1.05 2.07 3.86
CA PHE A 17 0.33 1.61 3.92
C PHE A 17 0.70 1.27 5.37
N GLY A 18 0.24 0.11 5.86
CA GLY A 18 0.58 -0.36 7.20
C GLY A 18 0.13 0.58 8.33
N GLY A 19 -1.00 1.26 8.15
CA GLY A 19 -1.57 2.23 9.09
C GLY A 19 -1.52 3.68 8.60
N VAL A 20 -0.72 4.00 7.58
CA VAL A 20 -0.66 5.34 6.98
C VAL A 20 -1.59 5.41 5.79
N ARG A 21 -2.55 6.33 5.80
CA ARG A 21 -3.54 6.49 4.71
C ARG A 21 -3.16 7.64 3.78
N ARG A 22 -3.09 7.37 2.47
CA ARG A 22 -2.81 8.39 1.44
C ARG A 22 -3.75 8.25 0.25
N GLU A 23 -4.05 9.34 -0.43
CA GLU A 23 -4.83 9.32 -1.68
C GLU A 23 -3.95 8.87 -2.87
N ALA A 24 -4.52 8.06 -3.75
CA ALA A 24 -3.91 7.65 -5.01
C ALA A 24 -4.95 7.68 -6.15
N CYS A 25 -4.51 8.07 -7.34
CA CYS A 25 -5.33 8.03 -8.55
C CYS A 25 -5.35 6.61 -9.15
N LEU A 26 -6.53 6.11 -9.49
CA LEU A 26 -6.77 4.78 -10.05
C LEU A 26 -6.84 4.78 -11.59
N ALA A 27 -6.33 5.82 -12.25
CA ALA A 27 -6.42 5.93 -13.72
C ALA A 27 -5.85 4.72 -14.47
N TYR A 28 -4.82 4.05 -13.92
CA TYR A 28 -4.20 2.85 -14.49
C TYR A 28 -4.77 1.54 -13.94
N THR A 29 -5.63 1.62 -12.93
CA THR A 29 -6.24 0.46 -12.25
C THR A 29 -7.75 0.70 -12.06
N PRO A 30 -8.51 0.91 -13.16
CA PRO A 30 -9.92 1.27 -13.09
C PRO A 30 -10.79 0.20 -12.43
N ASP A 31 -10.35 -1.06 -12.42
CA ASP A 31 -11.09 -2.16 -11.79
C ASP A 31 -10.77 -2.32 -10.29
N ALA A 32 -9.78 -1.59 -9.76
CA ALA A 32 -9.39 -1.70 -8.36
C ALA A 32 -10.54 -1.29 -7.42
N GLY A 33 -10.90 -2.21 -6.54
CA GLY A 33 -11.99 -2.08 -5.57
C GLY A 33 -11.51 -1.97 -4.13
N VAL A 34 -12.46 -1.80 -3.22
CA VAL A 34 -12.20 -1.97 -1.79
C VAL A 34 -11.68 -3.40 -1.55
N GLY A 35 -10.53 -3.51 -0.89
CA GLY A 35 -9.88 -4.79 -0.59
C GLY A 35 -8.81 -5.20 -1.60
N THR A 36 -8.73 -4.54 -2.75
CA THR A 36 -7.66 -4.78 -3.73
C THR A 36 -6.32 -4.21 -3.21
N TYR A 37 -5.25 -4.96 -3.39
CA TYR A 37 -3.89 -4.48 -3.16
C TYR A 37 -3.36 -3.82 -4.43
N VAL A 38 -2.66 -2.69 -4.28
CA VAL A 38 -2.13 -1.92 -5.42
C VAL A 38 -0.72 -1.44 -5.14
N VAL A 39 0.09 -1.37 -6.19
CA VAL A 39 1.37 -0.67 -6.15
C VAL A 39 1.13 0.80 -6.45
N VAL A 40 1.55 1.68 -5.54
CA VAL A 40 1.43 3.12 -5.71
C VAL A 40 2.78 3.73 -6.07
N HIS A 41 2.82 4.48 -7.17
CA HIS A 41 3.98 5.23 -7.62
C HIS A 41 3.59 6.70 -7.82
N VAL A 42 4.21 7.60 -7.05
CA VAL A 42 4.04 9.06 -7.15
C VAL A 42 2.56 9.49 -7.15
N GLY A 43 1.74 8.86 -6.31
CA GLY A 43 0.31 9.17 -6.18
C GLY A 43 -0.61 8.48 -7.19
N PHE A 44 -0.10 7.54 -8.00
CA PHE A 44 -0.89 6.72 -8.92
C PHE A 44 -0.81 5.25 -8.55
N ALA A 45 -1.96 4.57 -8.51
CA ALA A 45 -1.99 3.11 -8.45
C ALA A 45 -1.72 2.56 -9.85
N ILE A 46 -0.53 1.99 -10.06
CA ILE A 46 -0.05 1.59 -11.38
C ILE A 46 -0.39 0.14 -11.73
N THR A 47 -0.54 -0.73 -10.72
CA THR A 47 -0.80 -2.16 -10.90
C THR A 47 -1.57 -2.71 -9.70
N THR A 48 -2.49 -3.65 -9.92
CA THR A 48 -3.12 -4.44 -8.85
C THR A 48 -2.28 -5.66 -8.51
N VAL A 49 -2.24 -6.03 -7.24
CA VAL A 49 -1.52 -7.18 -6.72
C VAL A 49 -2.54 -8.17 -6.19
N ASP A 50 -2.33 -9.46 -6.44
CA ASP A 50 -3.15 -10.49 -5.82
C ASP A 50 -2.89 -10.56 -4.32
N GLU A 51 -3.90 -10.99 -3.56
CA GLU A 51 -3.83 -10.99 -2.10
C GLU A 51 -2.69 -11.87 -1.57
N ALA A 52 -2.45 -13.04 -2.18
CA ALA A 52 -1.41 -13.97 -1.74
C ALA A 52 0.00 -13.44 -2.02
N GLU A 53 0.22 -12.78 -3.16
CA GLU A 53 1.47 -12.10 -3.47
C GLU A 53 1.71 -10.91 -2.55
N ALA A 54 0.66 -10.13 -2.27
CA ALA A 54 0.72 -9.02 -1.34
C ALA A 54 1.10 -9.49 0.08
N GLU A 55 0.47 -10.56 0.57
CA GLU A 55 0.77 -11.16 1.86
C GLU A 55 2.23 -11.64 1.94
N ARG A 56 2.71 -12.40 0.94
CA ARG A 56 4.11 -12.86 0.90
C ARG A 56 5.10 -11.70 0.93
N THR A 57 4.81 -10.64 0.18
CA THR A 57 5.66 -9.44 0.16
C THR A 57 5.67 -8.76 1.52
N LEU A 58 4.51 -8.62 2.15
CA LEU A 58 4.37 -8.03 3.48
C LEU A 58 5.05 -8.88 4.57
N GLU A 59 4.99 -10.21 4.48
CA GLU A 59 5.69 -11.13 5.38
C GLU A 59 7.21 -10.93 5.29
N VAL A 60 7.76 -10.86 4.08
CA VAL A 60 9.19 -10.60 3.87
C VAL A 60 9.59 -9.25 4.47
N LEU A 61 8.81 -8.20 4.22
CA LEU A 61 9.08 -6.87 4.78
C LEU A 61 9.04 -6.86 6.31
N ARG A 62 8.11 -7.58 6.94
CA ARG A 62 8.03 -7.74 8.40
C ARG A 62 9.25 -8.50 8.93
N ALA A 63 9.62 -9.62 8.31
CA ALA A 63 10.78 -10.40 8.72
C ALA A 63 12.08 -9.59 8.64
N MET A 64 12.24 -8.75 7.61
CA MET A 64 13.37 -7.83 7.51
C MET A 64 13.35 -6.77 8.62
N ALA A 65 12.18 -6.21 8.95
CA ALA A 65 12.06 -5.25 10.04
C ALA A 65 12.42 -5.88 11.40
N ASP A 66 11.93 -7.09 11.68
CA ASP A 66 12.22 -7.82 12.92
C ASP A 66 13.72 -8.16 13.03
N ALA A 67 14.35 -8.55 11.92
CA ALA A 67 15.80 -8.82 11.87
C ALA A 67 16.61 -7.55 12.16
N VAL A 68 16.20 -6.40 11.62
CA VAL A 68 16.86 -5.11 11.90
C VAL A 68 16.72 -4.73 13.38
N GLU A 69 15.53 -4.91 13.96
CA GLU A 69 15.28 -4.62 15.38
C GLU A 69 16.11 -5.53 16.29
N GLY A 70 16.22 -6.82 15.98
CA GLY A 70 17.04 -7.77 16.73
C GLY A 70 18.53 -7.45 16.73
N GLU A 71 19.06 -6.91 15.62
CA GLU A 71 20.48 -6.57 15.47
C GLU A 71 20.83 -5.18 16.01
N LEU A 72 19.92 -4.19 15.91
CA LEU A 72 20.18 -2.81 16.30
C LEU A 72 19.57 -2.43 17.66
N GLY A 73 18.69 -3.25 18.23
CA GLY A 73 17.99 -2.98 19.50
C GLY A 73 16.96 -1.85 19.41
N GLU A 74 16.70 -1.32 18.22
CA GLU A 74 15.75 -0.23 17.96
C GLU A 74 14.87 -0.59 16.76
N PRO A 75 13.53 -0.43 16.86
CA PRO A 75 12.62 -0.69 15.74
C PRO A 75 12.85 0.30 14.60
N LEU A 76 12.55 -0.11 13.36
CA LEU A 76 12.59 0.77 12.19
C LEU A 76 11.73 2.03 12.43
N PRO A 77 12.21 3.22 12.04
CA PRO A 77 11.47 4.46 12.24
C PRO A 77 10.12 4.38 11.54
N ARG A 78 9.03 4.60 12.29
CA ARG A 78 7.68 4.65 11.73
C ARG A 78 7.59 5.86 10.81
N SER A 79 7.46 5.63 9.52
CA SER A 79 7.24 6.67 8.52
C SER A 79 5.91 7.38 8.80
N GLY A 80 5.99 8.64 9.19
CA GLY A 80 4.85 9.57 9.29
C GLY A 80 4.33 10.03 7.94
#